data_AF-A0A7C0TXL4-F1
#
_entry.id   AF-A0A7C0TXL4-F1
#
_cell.length_a   1.000
_cell.length_b   1.000
_cell.length_c   1.000
_cell.angle_alpha   90.00
_cell.angle_beta   90.00
_cell.angle_gamma   90.00
#
_symmetry.space_group_name_H-M   'P 1'
#
loop_
_entity.id
_entity.type
_entity.pdbx_description
1 polymer ?
#
loop_
_entity_poly.entity_id
_entity_poly.type
_entity_poly.pdbx_seq_one_letter_code
_entity_poly.pdbx_strand_id
1 'polypeptide(L)' 'MGTQLLNALIERVKSYGHRRACMALERGDLVRFYNRFKAYKVGELPDEELGKLPIYCIDV' A
#
# COMPACT_ATOMS: atom_id res chain seq x y z
N MET A 1 1.65 -7.00 -14.97
CA MET A 1 0.26 -6.94 -14.46
C MET A 1 0.14 -6.15 -13.16
N GLY A 2 0.76 -6.55 -12.03
CA GLY A 2 0.60 -5.83 -10.75
C GLY A 2 0.91 -4.32 -10.77
N THR A 3 1.96 -3.89 -11.48
CA THR A 3 2.32 -2.46 -11.62
C THR A 3 1.24 -1.64 -12.32
N GLN A 4 0.62 -2.18 -13.38
CA GLN A 4 -0.42 -1.48 -14.13
C GLN A 4 -1.69 -1.32 -13.27
N LEU A 5 -2.04 -2.35 -12.50
CA LEU A 5 -3.17 -2.30 -11.58
C LEU A 5 -2.96 -1.24 -10.50
N LEU A 6 -1.77 -1.20 -9.89
CA LEU A 6 -1.47 -0.23 -8.85
C LEU A 6 -1.44 1.20 -9.39
N ASN A 7 -0.90 1.43 -10.59
CA ASN A 7 -0.97 2.73 -11.25
C ASN A 7 -2.41 3.17 -11.49
N ALA A 8 -3.27 2.28 -12.00
CA ALA A 8 -4.68 2.58 -12.19
C ALA A 8 -5.40 2.89 -10.87
N LEU A 9 -5.05 2.18 -9.78
CA LEU A 9 -5.57 2.47 -8.45
C LEU A 9 -5.13 3.86 -7.97
N ILE A 10 -3.84 4.21 -8.10
CA ILE A 10 -3.29 5.51 -7.72
C ILE A 10 -4.00 6.65 -8.46
N GLU A 11 -4.13 6.56 -9.78
CA GLU A 11 -4.83 7.56 -10.59
C GLU A 11 -6.29 7.71 -10.15
N ARG A 12 -6.96 6.59 -9.86
CA ARG A 12 -8.35 6.62 -9.41
C ARG A 12 -8.50 7.24 -8.02
N VAL A 13 -7.65 6.88 -7.07
CA VAL A 13 -7.63 7.46 -5.71
C VAL A 13 -7.39 8.97 -5.77
N LYS A 14 -6.48 9.41 -6.66
CA LYS A 14 -6.22 10.83 -6.91
C LYS A 14 -7.43 11.56 -7.47
N SER A 15 -8.16 10.94 -8.41
CA SER A 15 -9.39 11.51 -9.00
C SER A 15 -10.50 11.76 -7.96
N TYR A 16 -10.50 11.01 -6.85
CA TYR A 16 -11.41 11.22 -5.72
C TYR A 16 -10.91 12.26 -4.70
N GLY A 17 -9.76 12.89 -4.92
CA GLY A 17 -9.20 13.91 -4.04
C GLY A 17 -8.48 13.36 -2.80
N HIS A 18 -8.23 12.05 -2.75
CA HIS A 18 -7.40 11.48 -1.70
C HIS A 18 -5.93 11.79 -1.95
N ARG A 19 -5.18 11.99 -0.87
CA ARG A 19 -3.75 12.33 -0.91
C ARG A 19 -2.82 11.12 -0.78
N ARG A 20 -3.37 9.99 -0.32
CA ARG A 20 -2.61 8.78 0.01
C ARG A 20 -3.43 7.52 -0.25
N ALA A 21 -2.76 6.47 -0.70
CA ALA A 21 -3.29 5.11 -0.75
C ALA A 21 -2.49 4.24 0.23
N CYS A 22 -3.17 3.58 1.17
CA CYS A 22 -2.54 2.76 2.22
C CYS A 22 -2.98 1.31 2.13
N MET A 23 -2.07 0.38 2.42
CA MET A 23 -2.28 -1.06 2.28
C MET A 23 -1.64 -1.79 3.46
N ALA A 24 -2.35 -2.77 4.02
CA ALA A 24 -1.78 -3.74 4.96
C ALA A 24 -1.11 -4.86 4.15
N LEU A 25 0.13 -5.20 4.47
CA LEU A 25 0.90 -6.20 3.73
C LEU A 25 1.32 -7.36 4.64
N GLU A 26 1.14 -8.59 4.16
CA GLU A 26 1.84 -9.75 4.74
C GLU A 26 3.35 -9.60 4.55
N ARG A 27 4.12 -10.06 5.55
CA ARG A 27 5.55 -9.75 5.68
C ARG A 27 6.40 -10.27 4.51
N GLY A 28 7.40 -9.48 4.11
CA GLY A 28 8.57 -9.93 3.33
C GLY A 28 8.59 -9.51 1.86
N ASP A 29 7.86 -10.21 1.01
CA ASP A 29 8.08 -10.14 -0.44
C ASP A 29 7.36 -8.98 -1.12
N LEU A 30 6.20 -8.58 -0.61
CA LEU A 30 5.39 -7.52 -1.20
C LEU A 30 6.00 -6.13 -0.95
N VAL A 31 6.73 -5.92 0.14
CA VAL A 31 7.34 -4.63 0.48
C VAL A 31 8.27 -4.14 -0.64
N ARG A 32 9.07 -5.05 -1.24
CA ARG A 32 9.96 -4.71 -2.36
C ARG A 32 9.18 -4.25 -3.60
N PHE A 33 8.02 -4.87 -3.86
CA PHE A 33 7.15 -4.47 -4.97
C PHE A 33 6.68 -3.03 -4.79
N TYR A 34 6.21 -2.68 -3.58
CA TYR A 34 5.62 -1.36 -3.27
C TYR A 34 6.67 -0.26 -3.05
N ASN A 35 7.89 -0.59 -2.64
CA ASN A 35 8.99 0.38 -2.56
C ASN A 35 9.28 1.07 -3.90
N ARG A 36 8.99 0.41 -5.04
CA ARG A 36 9.10 1.01 -6.38
C ARG A 36 8.17 2.20 -6.59
N PHE A 37 7.13 2.32 -5.75
CA PHE A 37 6.16 3.41 -5.72
C PHE A 37 6.39 4.35 -4.55
N LYS A 38 7.60 4.34 -3.96
CA LYS A 38 7.97 5.15 -2.78
C LYS A 38 7.05 4.90 -1.59
N ALA A 39 6.54 3.67 -1.44
CA ALA A 39 5.73 3.32 -0.29
C ALA A 39 6.54 3.43 1.02
N TYR A 40 5.91 3.93 2.09
CA TYR A 40 6.52 4.08 3.40
C TYR A 40 5.65 3.47 4.49
N LYS A 41 6.27 2.87 5.51
CA LYS A 41 5.55 2.27 6.65
C LYS A 41 4.97 3.38 7.53
N VAL A 42 3.68 3.30 7.82
CA VAL A 42 2.97 4.28 8.67
C VAL A 42 2.56 3.68 10.02
N GLY A 43 2.43 2.36 10.10
CA GLY A 43 2.04 1.72 11.34
C GLY A 43 1.81 0.23 11.17
N GLU A 44 1.01 -0.32 12.07
CA GLU A 44 0.59 -1.72 12.06
C GLU A 44 -0.90 -1.82 12.35
N LEU A 45 -1.60 -2.67 11.62
CA LEU A 45 -3.00 -2.98 11.82
C LEU A 45 -3.11 -4.35 12.52
N PRO A 46 -3.87 -4.46 13.63
CA PRO A 46 -4.17 -5.76 14.20
C PRO A 46 -5.04 -6.56 13.23
N ASP A 47 -4.68 -7.83 13.04
CA ASP A 47 -5.38 -8.80 12.22
C ASP A 47 -5.57 -10.06 13.06
N GLU A 48 -6.79 -10.61 13.10
CA GLU A 48 -7.14 -11.71 14.00
C GLU A 48 -6.43 -13.03 13.63
N GLU A 49 -6.10 -13.23 12.36
CA GLU A 49 -5.43 -14.45 11.87
C GLU A 49 -3.91 -14.27 11.77
N LEU A 50 -3.46 -13.09 11.35
CA LEU A 50 -2.06 -12.80 11.00
C LEU A 50 -1.33 -11.94 12.05
N GLY A 51 -2.02 -11.58 13.14
CA GLY A 51 -1.47 -10.82 14.26
C GLY A 51 -1.35 -9.33 13.99
N LYS A 52 -0.19 -8.86 13.52
CA LYS A 52 0.05 -7.43 13.22
C LYS A 52 0.61 -7.25 11.82
N LEU A 53 -0.19 -6.65 10.95
CA LEU A 53 0.17 -6.37 9.56
C LEU A 53 0.75 -4.96 9.43
N PRO A 54 1.98 -4.80 8.91
CA PRO A 54 2.52 -3.47 8.63
C PRO A 54 1.70 -2.75 7.55
N ILE A 55 1.35 -1.50 7.82
CA ILE A 55 0.64 -0.62 6.89
C ILE A 55 1.68 0.22 6.13
N TYR A 56 1.62 0.16 4.80
CA TYR A 56 2.42 0.98 3.91
C TYR A 56 1.53 1.93 3.13
N CYS A 57 1.95 3.19 3.00
CA CYS A 57 1.23 4.21 2.24
C CYS A 57 2.07 4.74 1.09
N ILE A 58 1.38 5.13 0.01
CA ILE A 58 1.91 5.80 -1.18
C ILE A 58 1.22 7.16 -1.27
N ASP A 59 1.99 8.23 -1.40
CA ASP A 59 1.45 9.57 -1.67
C ASP A 59 1.05 9.68 -3.16
N VAL A 60 -0.09 10.31 -3.46
CA VAL A 60 -0.71 10.38 -4.81
C VAL A 60 -0.97 11.80 -5.30
#